data_AF-A0AAU1RSN6-F1
#
_entry.id   AF-A0AAU1RSN6-F1
#
_cell.length_a   1.000
_cell.length_b   1.000
_cell.length_c   1.000
_cell.angle_alpha   90.00
_cell.angle_beta   90.00
_cell.angle_gamma   90.00
#
_symmetry.space_group_name_H-M   'P 1'
#
loop_
_entity.id
_entity.type
_entity.pdbx_description
1 polymer ?
#
loop_
_entity_poly.entity_id
_entity_poly.type
_entity_poly.pdbx_seq_one_letter_code
_entity_poly.pdbx_strand_id
1 'polypeptide(L)'
;MLINQGSAARLDDATPWNGLYEQAAEKQNDLVSEVRTAVEYGMHDPVDSVEMACTAAETAEATVQALSSPWSLYTPQDAATVASALFVQLQSSADALQELGRAVGRIVERGEAELVAPAGAGQSANLGDALQRLRSVSDTLHDLVARHASTTVRALHAAPGSAPVPADAHETVVAVAALLTDQHDGAVTLTAVHEDGEYDPEDDGGFGCGCYVTILGDGEEYNFGRGDSEWSLHKESDGHELPDGSTVFDRWETLGTSLKTAHPQQLADAVLRVITADCD
;
A
#
# COMPACT_ATOMS: atom_id res chain seq x y z
N MET A 1 -3.64 -28.87 8.28
CA MET A 1 -2.36 -28.15 8.17
C MET A 1 -2.01 -28.03 6.70
N LEU A 2 -2.70 -27.13 6.01
CA LEU A 2 -2.38 -26.73 4.64
C LEU A 2 -1.55 -25.44 4.77
N ILE A 3 -0.30 -25.52 4.33
CA ILE A 3 0.60 -24.37 4.27
C ILE A 3 0.03 -23.49 3.17
N ASN A 4 -0.44 -22.32 3.57
CA ASN A 4 -1.03 -21.30 2.72
C ASN A 4 -0.10 -21.02 1.53
N GLN A 5 -0.42 -21.58 0.35
CA GLN A 5 0.25 -21.26 -0.91
C GLN A 5 -0.43 -20.03 -1.49
N GLY A 6 -0.33 -18.91 -0.78
CA GLY A 6 -0.28 -17.63 -1.49
C GLY A 6 0.85 -17.74 -2.50
N SER A 7 0.62 -17.32 -3.74
CA SER A 7 1.61 -17.30 -4.82
C SER A 7 2.79 -16.41 -4.41
N ALA A 8 3.65 -16.95 -3.54
CA ALA A 8 4.91 -16.36 -3.17
C ALA A 8 5.80 -16.56 -4.38
N ALA A 9 5.89 -15.52 -5.20
CA ALA A 9 6.92 -15.42 -6.20
C ALA A 9 8.24 -15.82 -5.55
N ARG A 10 8.77 -16.98 -5.93
CA ARG A 10 10.04 -17.44 -5.38
C ARG A 10 11.12 -16.54 -5.99
N LEU A 11 11.59 -15.58 -5.21
CA LEU A 11 12.90 -14.98 -5.40
C LEU A 11 13.93 -16.10 -5.20
N ASP A 12 14.30 -16.77 -6.29
CA ASP A 12 15.45 -17.66 -6.32
C ASP A 12 16.73 -16.86 -6.57
N ASP A 13 17.88 -17.53 -6.55
CA ASP A 13 19.16 -16.86 -6.76
C ASP A 13 19.31 -16.23 -8.14
N ALA A 14 18.54 -16.69 -9.14
CA ALA A 14 18.56 -16.19 -10.50
C ALA A 14 17.63 -14.99 -10.73
N THR A 15 16.67 -14.76 -9.84
CA THR A 15 15.72 -13.65 -9.95
C THR A 15 16.42 -12.33 -9.61
N PRO A 16 16.36 -11.32 -10.50
CA PRO A 16 16.96 -10.02 -10.23
C PRO A 16 16.18 -9.31 -9.12
N TRP A 17 16.85 -8.40 -8.40
CA TRP A 17 16.26 -7.75 -7.23
C TRP A 17 15.02 -6.91 -7.55
N ASN A 18 14.88 -6.45 -8.79
CA ASN A 18 13.74 -5.68 -9.28
C ASN A 18 12.57 -6.56 -9.75
N GLY A 19 12.72 -7.90 -9.76
CA GLY A 19 11.71 -8.82 -10.29
C GLY A 19 10.38 -8.82 -9.51
N LEU A 20 10.42 -8.53 -8.20
CA LEU A 20 9.19 -8.37 -7.41
C LEU A 20 8.37 -7.16 -7.87
N TYR A 21 9.05 -6.04 -8.15
CA TYR A 21 8.40 -4.86 -8.70
C TYR A 21 7.82 -5.15 -10.08
N GLU A 22 8.59 -5.79 -10.97
CA GLU A 22 8.13 -6.09 -12.34
C GLU A 22 6.84 -6.91 -12.32
N GLN A 23 6.79 -7.96 -11.51
CA GLN A 23 5.59 -8.78 -11.36
C GLN A 23 4.42 -8.03 -10.70
N ALA A 24 4.69 -7.21 -9.69
CA ALA A 24 3.65 -6.40 -9.07
C ALA A 24 3.05 -5.38 -10.06
N ALA A 25 3.90 -4.78 -10.89
CA ALA A 25 3.50 -3.81 -11.90
C ALA A 25 2.75 -4.43 -13.09
N GLU A 26 2.76 -5.76 -13.27
CA GLU A 26 1.93 -6.46 -14.26
C GLU A 26 0.47 -6.57 -13.82
N LYS A 27 0.20 -6.60 -12.51
CA LYS A 27 -1.16 -6.54 -11.95
C LYS A 27 -1.65 -5.10 -12.01
N GLN A 28 -2.26 -4.74 -13.13
CA GLN A 28 -2.56 -3.36 -13.53
C GLN A 28 -3.41 -2.61 -12.48
N ASN A 29 -2.92 -1.45 -12.06
CA ASN A 29 -3.69 -0.37 -11.46
C ASN A 29 -3.81 0.74 -12.53
N ASP A 30 -4.98 1.36 -12.66
CA ASP A 30 -5.27 2.42 -13.64
C ASP A 30 -4.16 3.50 -13.69
N LEU A 31 -3.63 3.91 -12.52
CA LEU A 31 -2.59 4.93 -12.43
C LEU A 31 -1.25 4.50 -13.08
N VAL A 32 -0.84 3.24 -12.87
CA VAL A 32 0.39 2.71 -13.49
C VAL A 32 0.22 2.57 -15.00
N SER A 33 -1.00 2.21 -15.44
CA SER A 33 -1.35 2.12 -16.85
C SER A 33 -1.35 3.49 -17.54
N GLU A 34 -1.82 4.55 -16.88
CA GLU A 34 -1.78 5.91 -17.40
C GLU A 34 -0.34 6.40 -17.63
N VAL A 35 0.56 6.17 -16.66
CA VAL A 35 1.98 6.53 -16.81
C VAL A 35 2.64 5.74 -17.94
N ARG A 36 2.36 4.45 -18.07
CA ARG A 36 2.84 3.63 -19.20
C ARG A 36 2.34 4.15 -20.54
N THR A 37 1.05 4.48 -20.61
CA THR A 37 0.42 5.07 -21.78
C THR A 37 1.13 6.37 -22.18
N ALA A 38 1.39 7.26 -21.22
CA ALA A 38 2.12 8.50 -21.48
C ALA A 38 3.53 8.25 -22.06
N VAL A 39 4.25 7.27 -21.53
CA VAL A 39 5.57 6.87 -22.06
C VAL A 39 5.47 6.26 -23.46
N GLU A 40 4.48 5.39 -23.72
CA GLU A 40 4.28 4.69 -24.99
C GLU A 40 3.87 5.64 -26.14
N TYR A 41 2.99 6.59 -25.87
CA TYR A 41 2.50 7.55 -26.88
C TYR A 41 3.41 8.77 -27.06
N GLY A 42 4.44 8.89 -26.23
CA GLY A 42 5.51 9.87 -26.36
C GLY A 42 5.21 11.17 -25.62
N MET A 43 6.20 11.59 -24.82
CA MET A 43 6.25 12.89 -24.14
C MET A 43 7.39 13.68 -24.76
N HIS A 44 7.06 14.73 -25.49
CA HIS A 44 7.99 15.40 -26.40
C HIS A 44 8.06 16.91 -26.18
N ASP A 45 7.09 17.49 -25.50
CA ASP A 45 7.08 18.90 -25.19
C ASP A 45 7.84 19.18 -23.88
N PRO A 46 8.47 20.37 -23.74
CA PRO A 46 9.13 20.76 -22.50
C PRO A 46 8.19 20.75 -21.29
N VAL A 47 6.90 21.02 -21.52
CA VAL A 47 5.85 20.98 -20.48
C VAL A 47 5.71 19.56 -19.94
N ASP A 48 5.64 18.54 -20.81
CA ASP A 48 5.54 17.14 -20.40
C ASP A 48 6.68 16.73 -19.47
N SER A 49 7.91 17.21 -19.73
CA SER A 49 9.07 16.92 -18.89
C SER A 49 8.94 17.49 -17.48
N VAL A 50 8.36 18.69 -17.35
CA VAL A 50 8.12 19.34 -16.06
C VAL A 50 6.96 18.65 -15.33
N GLU A 51 5.86 18.37 -16.03
CA GLU A 51 4.69 17.70 -15.46
C GLU A 51 5.05 16.32 -14.92
N MET A 52 5.80 15.52 -15.69
CA MET A 52 6.26 14.21 -15.22
C MET A 52 7.19 14.28 -14.01
N ALA A 53 8.08 15.27 -13.96
CA ALA A 53 8.94 15.47 -12.80
C ALA A 53 8.13 15.81 -11.54
N CYS A 54 7.11 16.67 -11.67
CA CYS A 54 6.18 16.99 -10.57
C CYS A 54 5.37 15.76 -10.16
N THR A 55 4.78 15.02 -11.10
CA THR A 55 4.02 13.80 -10.83
C THR A 55 4.88 12.75 -10.11
N ALA A 56 6.15 12.59 -10.51
CA ALA A 56 7.08 11.68 -9.85
C ALA A 56 7.38 12.11 -8.40
N ALA A 57 7.50 13.41 -8.13
CA ALA A 57 7.70 13.94 -6.78
C ALA A 57 6.46 13.73 -5.89
N GLU A 58 5.27 14.07 -6.39
CA GLU A 58 3.99 13.85 -5.69
C GLU A 58 3.75 12.36 -5.39
N THR A 59 4.07 11.48 -6.34
CA THR A 59 3.96 10.02 -6.15
C THR A 59 4.93 9.52 -5.07
N ALA A 60 6.13 10.10 -4.99
CA ALA A 60 7.08 9.78 -3.93
C ALA A 60 6.56 10.20 -2.54
N GLU A 61 5.94 11.37 -2.43
CA GLU A 61 5.32 11.84 -1.19
C GLU A 61 4.11 10.99 -0.79
N ALA A 62 3.24 10.66 -1.74
CA ALA A 62 2.13 9.74 -1.52
C ALA A 62 2.60 8.36 -1.03
N THR A 63 3.74 7.88 -1.53
CA THR A 63 4.37 6.62 -1.07
C THR A 63 4.79 6.71 0.40
N VAL A 64 5.37 7.84 0.83
CA VAL A 64 5.71 8.08 2.25
C VAL A 64 4.45 8.07 3.11
N GLN A 65 3.38 8.76 2.67
CA GLN A 65 2.12 8.78 3.40
C GLN A 65 1.50 7.38 3.50
N ALA A 66 1.48 6.61 2.41
CA ALA A 66 0.97 5.25 2.41
C ALA A 66 1.71 4.34 3.41
N LEU A 67 3.05 4.45 3.47
CA LEU A 67 3.90 3.67 4.38
C LEU A 67 3.91 4.16 5.83
N SER A 68 3.37 5.36 6.10
CA SER A 68 3.30 5.90 7.46
C SER A 68 2.24 5.21 8.33
N SER A 69 1.28 4.50 7.72
CA SER A 69 0.28 3.73 8.44
C SER A 69 0.93 2.51 9.12
N PRO A 70 0.59 2.20 10.38
CA PRO A 70 1.00 0.97 11.05
C PRO A 70 0.59 -0.30 10.30
N TRP A 71 -0.48 -0.21 9.51
CA TRP A 71 -1.07 -1.31 8.74
C TRP A 71 -0.77 -1.18 7.24
N SER A 72 0.25 -0.41 6.87
CA SER A 72 0.62 -0.15 5.47
C SER A 72 1.08 -1.40 4.72
N LEU A 73 1.64 -2.38 5.44
CA LEU A 73 2.17 -3.62 4.90
C LEU A 73 1.73 -4.79 5.76
N TYR A 74 1.34 -5.89 5.14
CA TYR A 74 0.86 -7.07 5.85
C TYR A 74 2.01 -7.99 6.24
N THR A 75 2.99 -8.15 5.36
CA THR A 75 4.07 -9.10 5.50
C THR A 75 5.44 -8.51 5.16
N PRO A 76 6.54 -9.12 5.62
CA PRO A 76 7.88 -8.78 5.14
C PRO A 76 8.06 -8.94 3.62
N GLN A 77 7.28 -9.81 2.98
CA GLN A 77 7.28 -10.01 1.53
C GLN A 77 6.64 -8.82 0.79
N ASP A 78 5.60 -8.19 1.37
CA ASP A 78 5.07 -6.92 0.87
C ASP A 78 6.13 -5.83 0.99
N ALA A 79 6.84 -5.78 2.14
CA ALA A 79 7.94 -4.85 2.33
C ALA A 79 9.08 -5.08 1.31
N ALA A 80 9.38 -6.33 0.94
CA ALA A 80 10.35 -6.65 -0.09
C ALA A 80 9.92 -6.13 -1.47
N THR A 81 8.63 -6.25 -1.79
CA THR A 81 8.04 -5.74 -3.04
C THR A 81 8.12 -4.21 -3.12
N VAL A 82 7.74 -3.53 -2.04
CA VAL A 82 7.87 -2.08 -1.94
C VAL A 82 9.33 -1.64 -1.98
N ALA A 83 10.24 -2.31 -1.26
CA ALA A 83 11.66 -2.00 -1.32
C ALA A 83 12.22 -2.15 -2.74
N SER A 84 11.83 -3.21 -3.46
CA SER A 84 12.16 -3.40 -4.87
C SER A 84 11.68 -2.22 -5.72
N ALA A 85 10.42 -1.78 -5.56
CA ALA A 85 9.90 -0.64 -6.31
C ALA A 85 10.63 0.67 -5.96
N LEU A 86 10.93 0.92 -4.68
CA LEU A 86 11.67 2.09 -4.22
C LEU A 86 13.11 2.13 -4.76
N PHE A 87 13.80 0.99 -4.83
CA PHE A 87 15.13 0.93 -5.44
C PHE A 87 15.07 1.15 -6.96
N VAL A 88 14.03 0.66 -7.64
CA VAL A 88 13.79 0.99 -9.06
C VAL A 88 13.57 2.50 -9.21
N GLN A 89 12.73 3.10 -8.37
CA GLN A 89 12.49 4.55 -8.40
C GLN A 89 13.77 5.36 -8.16
N LEU A 90 14.63 4.94 -7.22
CA LEU A 90 15.93 5.57 -7.00
C LEU A 90 16.84 5.45 -8.22
N GLN A 91 16.88 4.28 -8.86
CA GLN A 91 17.66 4.07 -10.07
C GLN A 91 17.14 4.92 -11.24
N SER A 92 15.82 4.93 -11.49
CA SER A 92 15.20 5.74 -12.52
C SER A 92 15.37 7.25 -12.25
N SER A 93 15.39 7.67 -10.98
CA SER A 93 15.71 9.06 -10.62
C SER A 93 17.16 9.40 -10.94
N ALA A 94 18.10 8.47 -10.72
CA ALA A 94 19.49 8.63 -11.12
C ALA A 94 19.64 8.78 -12.63
N ASP A 95 18.92 7.98 -13.41
CA ASP A 95 18.87 8.06 -14.88
C ASP A 95 18.26 9.40 -15.33
N ALA A 96 17.17 9.84 -14.70
CA ALA A 96 16.51 11.12 -14.99
C ALA A 96 17.43 12.32 -14.74
N LEU A 97 18.28 12.28 -13.70
CA LEU A 97 19.28 13.33 -13.45
C LEU A 97 20.36 13.37 -14.55
N GLN A 98 20.75 12.22 -15.10
CA GLN A 98 21.66 12.18 -16.25
C GLN A 98 21.00 12.76 -17.50
N GLU A 99 19.75 12.40 -17.75
CA GLU A 99 18.97 12.93 -18.88
C GLU A 99 18.72 14.43 -18.75
N LEU A 100 18.47 14.94 -17.55
CA LEU A 100 18.40 16.38 -17.29
C LEU A 100 19.73 17.06 -17.66
N GLY A 101 20.86 16.48 -17.25
CA GLY A 101 22.18 16.97 -17.64
C GLY A 101 22.37 17.00 -19.17
N ARG A 102 21.93 15.96 -19.88
CA ARG A 102 21.95 15.89 -21.35
C ARG A 102 21.00 16.93 -21.98
N ALA A 103 19.82 17.12 -21.43
CA ALA A 103 18.85 18.11 -21.90
C ALA A 103 19.38 19.54 -21.76
N VAL A 104 20.01 19.86 -20.63
CA VAL A 104 20.72 21.13 -20.42
C VAL A 104 21.89 21.27 -21.39
N GLY A 105 22.65 20.20 -21.65
CA GLY A 105 23.68 20.19 -22.69
C GLY A 105 23.13 20.58 -24.06
N ARG A 106 21.96 20.05 -24.45
CA ARG A 106 21.28 20.43 -25.70
C ARG A 106 20.86 21.91 -25.73
N ILE A 107 20.45 22.49 -24.59
CA ILE A 107 20.17 23.94 -24.49
C ILE A 107 21.42 24.75 -24.79
N VAL A 108 22.57 24.36 -24.21
CA VAL A 108 23.87 25.00 -24.48
C VAL A 108 24.27 24.86 -25.95
N GLU A 109 24.13 23.68 -26.54
CA GLU A 109 24.47 23.41 -27.95
C GLU A 109 23.63 24.24 -28.92
N ARG A 110 22.38 24.56 -28.57
CA ARG A 110 21.52 25.48 -29.35
C ARG A 110 21.89 26.95 -29.18
N GLY A 111 22.84 27.28 -28.29
CA GLY A 111 23.26 28.65 -28.00
C GLY A 111 22.30 29.42 -27.09
N GLU A 112 21.41 28.72 -26.39
CA GLU A 112 20.40 29.31 -25.50
C GLU A 112 20.92 29.53 -24.08
N ALA A 113 22.09 28.95 -23.75
CA ALA A 113 22.78 29.13 -22.47
C ALA A 113 24.31 29.09 -22.67
N GLU A 114 25.03 29.80 -21.80
CA GLU A 114 26.49 29.76 -21.77
C GLU A 114 26.98 28.70 -20.77
N LEU A 115 27.80 27.76 -21.24
CA LEU A 115 28.47 26.79 -20.37
C LEU A 115 29.84 27.33 -19.97
N VAL A 116 29.93 27.74 -18.70
CA VAL A 116 31.18 28.16 -18.06
C VAL A 116 31.75 27.03 -17.20
N ALA A 117 33.06 27.09 -16.93
CA ALA A 117 33.68 26.17 -15.98
C ALA A 117 33.06 26.31 -14.58
N PRO A 118 33.01 25.23 -13.78
CA PRO A 118 32.51 25.27 -12.40
C PRO A 118 33.15 26.39 -11.59
N ALA A 119 32.35 27.02 -10.73
CA ALA A 119 32.78 28.18 -9.96
C ALA A 119 33.86 27.79 -8.93
N GLY A 120 34.84 28.67 -8.76
CA GLY A 120 35.87 28.53 -7.73
C GLY A 120 35.34 28.78 -6.32
N ALA A 121 36.14 28.48 -5.30
CA ALA A 121 35.76 28.73 -3.91
C ALA A 121 35.37 30.20 -3.66
N GLY A 122 34.20 30.42 -3.06
CA GLY A 122 33.66 31.76 -2.76
C GLY A 122 32.94 32.45 -3.92
N GLN A 123 32.83 31.81 -5.08
CA GLN A 123 32.02 32.30 -6.21
C GLN A 123 30.60 31.72 -6.16
N SER A 124 29.65 32.43 -6.78
CA SER A 124 28.28 31.94 -6.94
C SER A 124 28.23 30.73 -7.87
N ALA A 125 27.39 29.75 -7.52
CA ALA A 125 27.19 28.56 -8.34
C ALA A 125 26.68 28.94 -9.75
N ASN A 126 27.21 28.24 -10.76
CA ASN A 126 26.89 28.43 -12.17
C ASN A 126 26.38 27.12 -12.81
N LEU A 127 26.12 27.17 -14.13
CA LEU A 127 25.62 26.01 -14.88
C LEU A 127 26.59 24.82 -14.87
N GLY A 128 27.89 25.08 -14.92
CA GLY A 128 28.93 24.06 -14.79
C GLY A 128 28.88 23.34 -13.44
N ASP A 129 28.66 24.08 -12.35
CA ASP A 129 28.46 23.50 -11.01
C ASP A 129 27.20 22.63 -10.96
N ALA A 130 26.10 23.08 -11.57
CA ALA A 130 24.84 22.33 -11.61
C ALA A 130 25.01 21.00 -12.35
N LEU A 131 25.62 21.00 -13.54
CA LEU A 131 25.87 19.78 -14.32
C LEU A 131 26.81 18.81 -13.59
N GLN A 132 27.86 19.33 -12.94
CA GLN A 132 28.75 18.49 -12.13
C GLN A 132 28.01 17.85 -10.95
N ARG A 133 27.11 18.59 -10.29
CA ARG A 133 26.30 18.07 -9.19
C ARG A 133 25.29 17.03 -9.66
N LEU A 134 24.58 17.27 -10.77
CA LEU A 134 23.65 16.30 -11.35
C LEU A 134 24.33 14.96 -11.60
N ARG A 135 25.52 14.99 -12.23
CA ARG A 135 26.33 13.80 -12.45
C ARG A 135 26.75 13.13 -11.14
N SER A 136 27.32 13.91 -10.20
CA SER A 136 27.77 13.37 -8.92
C SER A 136 26.65 12.73 -8.10
N VAL A 137 25.45 13.31 -8.12
CA VAL A 137 24.28 12.77 -7.42
C VAL A 137 23.80 11.51 -8.12
N SER A 138 23.69 11.52 -9.46
CA SER A 138 23.33 10.33 -10.23
C SER A 138 24.28 9.16 -9.97
N ASP A 139 25.60 9.39 -10.03
CA ASP A 139 26.62 8.37 -9.76
C ASP A 139 26.46 7.81 -8.33
N THR A 140 26.22 8.69 -7.34
CA THR A 140 25.98 8.29 -5.95
C THR A 140 24.75 7.40 -5.79
N LEU A 141 23.65 7.73 -6.48
CA LEU A 141 22.41 6.96 -6.41
C LEU A 141 22.56 5.59 -7.06
N HIS A 142 23.18 5.50 -8.25
CA HIS A 142 23.48 4.22 -8.89
C HIS A 142 24.33 3.32 -7.98
N ASP A 143 25.37 3.89 -7.37
CA ASP A 143 26.24 3.20 -6.42
C ASP A 143 25.46 2.67 -5.20
N LEU A 144 24.53 3.45 -4.66
CA LEU A 144 23.69 3.02 -3.54
C LEU A 144 22.78 1.86 -3.91
N VAL A 145 22.09 1.94 -5.06
CA VAL A 145 21.23 0.86 -5.56
C VAL A 145 22.05 -0.40 -5.78
N ALA A 146 23.19 -0.30 -6.48
CA ALA A 146 24.07 -1.42 -6.77
C ALA A 146 24.59 -2.13 -5.50
N ARG A 147 24.87 -1.37 -4.44
CA ARG A 147 25.36 -1.91 -3.17
C ARG A 147 24.27 -2.56 -2.31
N HIS A 148 23.04 -2.06 -2.34
CA HIS A 148 22.06 -2.38 -1.30
C HIS A 148 20.82 -3.11 -1.81
N ALA A 149 20.39 -2.91 -3.06
CA ALA A 149 19.07 -3.36 -3.51
C ALA A 149 18.88 -4.87 -3.36
N SER A 150 19.83 -5.66 -3.87
CA SER A 150 19.73 -7.13 -3.83
C SER A 150 19.68 -7.69 -2.41
N THR A 151 20.61 -7.27 -1.54
CA THR A 151 20.68 -7.79 -0.16
C THR A 151 19.45 -7.38 0.65
N THR A 152 19.00 -6.14 0.53
CA THR A 152 17.83 -5.64 1.28
C THR A 152 16.55 -6.36 0.85
N VAL A 153 16.27 -6.42 -0.46
CA VAL A 153 15.06 -7.07 -0.98
C VAL A 153 15.02 -8.55 -0.60
N ARG A 154 16.14 -9.27 -0.75
CA ARG A 154 16.22 -10.69 -0.39
C ARG A 154 16.07 -10.93 1.11
N ALA A 155 16.67 -10.09 1.95
CA ALA A 155 16.56 -10.20 3.40
C ALA A 155 15.11 -9.99 3.87
N LEU A 156 14.42 -8.99 3.33
CA LEU A 156 13.00 -8.75 3.61
C LEU A 156 12.14 -9.92 3.14
N HIS A 157 12.37 -10.40 1.91
CA HIS A 157 11.59 -11.50 1.35
C HIS A 157 11.77 -12.82 2.12
N ALA A 158 12.98 -13.08 2.62
CA ALA A 158 13.30 -14.28 3.39
C ALA A 158 12.89 -14.18 4.87
N ALA A 159 12.50 -13.00 5.35
CA ALA A 159 12.10 -12.82 6.74
C ALA A 159 10.80 -13.59 7.02
N PRO A 160 10.72 -14.33 8.15
CA PRO A 160 9.53 -15.09 8.49
C PRO A 160 8.37 -14.14 8.84
N GLY A 161 7.22 -14.34 8.21
CA GLY A 161 5.96 -13.75 8.66
C GLY A 161 5.39 -14.54 9.84
N SER A 162 4.92 -13.85 10.87
CA SER A 162 4.31 -14.47 12.05
C SER A 162 2.77 -14.44 12.02
N ALA A 163 2.19 -13.51 11.27
CA ALA A 163 0.74 -13.37 11.15
C ALA A 163 0.25 -14.04 9.84
N PRO A 164 -0.75 -14.93 9.90
CA PRO A 164 -1.38 -15.44 8.70
C PRO A 164 -2.16 -14.31 8.00
N VAL A 165 -2.06 -14.24 6.68
CA VAL A 165 -2.90 -13.37 5.85
C VAL A 165 -4.20 -14.13 5.57
N PRO A 166 -5.38 -13.59 5.94
CA PRO A 166 -6.67 -14.14 5.56
C PRO A 166 -6.79 -14.21 4.03
N ALA A 167 -7.33 -15.32 3.53
CA ALA A 167 -7.60 -15.49 2.11
C ALA A 167 -8.79 -14.64 1.64
N ASP A 168 -9.74 -14.38 2.54
CA ASP A 168 -11.01 -13.71 2.22
C ASP A 168 -11.65 -13.01 3.43
N ALA A 169 -12.88 -12.50 3.21
CA ALA A 169 -13.65 -11.79 4.24
C ALA A 169 -14.10 -12.72 5.38
N HIS A 170 -14.41 -13.99 5.10
CA HIS A 170 -14.83 -14.95 6.12
C HIS A 170 -13.67 -15.25 7.06
N GLU A 171 -12.49 -15.61 6.53
CA GLU A 171 -11.29 -15.83 7.34
C GLU A 171 -10.92 -14.58 8.14
N THR A 172 -11.13 -13.38 7.59
CA THR A 172 -10.90 -12.12 8.30
C THR A 172 -11.87 -11.96 9.48
N VAL A 173 -13.18 -12.17 9.28
CA VAL A 173 -14.19 -12.11 10.36
C VAL A 173 -13.87 -13.11 11.47
N VAL A 174 -13.54 -14.35 11.11
CA VAL A 174 -13.20 -15.41 12.08
C VAL A 174 -11.97 -15.02 12.90
N ALA A 175 -10.93 -14.50 12.26
CA ALA A 175 -9.72 -14.05 12.94
C ALA A 175 -9.98 -12.86 13.87
N VAL A 176 -10.83 -11.90 13.46
CA VAL A 176 -11.24 -10.77 14.31
C VAL A 176 -12.03 -11.27 15.52
N ALA A 177 -12.97 -12.19 15.34
CA ALA A 177 -13.75 -12.76 16.44
C ALA A 177 -12.85 -13.41 17.50
N ALA A 178 -11.84 -14.17 17.06
CA ALA A 178 -10.87 -14.80 17.95
C ALA A 178 -10.06 -13.75 18.74
N LEU A 179 -9.57 -12.71 18.07
CA LEU A 179 -8.82 -11.62 18.73
C LEU A 179 -9.69 -10.86 19.73
N LEU A 180 -10.94 -10.53 19.37
CA LEU A 180 -11.86 -9.85 20.27
C LEU A 180 -12.22 -10.72 21.47
N THR A 181 -12.39 -12.03 21.30
CA THR A 181 -12.62 -12.97 22.42
C THR A 181 -11.47 -12.97 23.42
N ASP A 182 -10.23 -12.80 22.95
CA ASP A 182 -9.04 -12.75 23.79
C ASP A 182 -8.80 -11.37 24.43
N GLN A 183 -9.23 -10.29 23.78
CA GLN A 183 -8.89 -8.90 24.14
C GLN A 183 -10.02 -8.13 24.82
N HIS A 184 -11.27 -8.56 24.67
CA HIS A 184 -12.45 -7.92 25.23
C HIS A 184 -12.96 -8.68 26.46
N ASP A 185 -13.30 -7.96 27.53
CA ASP A 185 -13.80 -8.57 28.78
C ASP A 185 -15.27 -9.03 28.68
N GLY A 186 -16.02 -8.51 27.69
CA GLY A 186 -17.43 -8.86 27.46
C GLY A 186 -17.62 -10.10 26.59
N ALA A 187 -18.89 -10.51 26.44
CA ALA A 187 -19.22 -11.65 25.58
C ALA A 187 -18.99 -11.31 24.11
N VAL A 188 -18.33 -12.21 23.38
CA VAL A 188 -18.10 -12.13 21.93
C VAL A 188 -18.67 -13.41 21.30
N THR A 189 -19.54 -13.25 20.30
CA THR A 189 -20.18 -14.38 19.60
C THR A 189 -20.01 -14.20 18.10
N LEU A 190 -19.36 -15.19 17.46
CA LEU A 190 -19.30 -15.29 16.01
C LEU A 190 -20.58 -15.95 15.49
N THR A 191 -21.31 -15.25 14.62
CA THR A 191 -22.38 -15.84 13.82
C THR A 191 -21.83 -16.20 12.44
N ALA A 192 -21.42 -17.45 12.30
CA ALA A 192 -20.93 -18.00 11.04
C ALA A 192 -22.11 -18.50 10.19
N VAL A 193 -22.26 -17.94 8.99
CA VAL A 193 -23.24 -18.38 7.99
C VAL A 193 -22.70 -19.55 7.15
N HIS A 194 -21.38 -19.75 7.16
CA HIS A 194 -20.63 -20.71 6.34
C HIS A 194 -19.66 -21.48 7.25
N GLU A 195 -19.38 -22.75 6.96
CA GLU A 195 -18.28 -23.47 7.64
C GLU A 195 -16.91 -23.05 7.08
N ASP A 196 -15.84 -23.35 7.83
CA ASP A 196 -14.47 -23.04 7.45
C ASP A 196 -14.13 -23.60 6.05
N GLY A 197 -13.80 -22.71 5.12
CA GLY A 197 -13.41 -23.07 3.75
C GLY A 197 -14.57 -23.37 2.80
N GLU A 198 -15.82 -23.18 3.23
CA GLU A 198 -17.01 -23.29 2.36
C GLU A 198 -17.38 -21.97 1.66
N TYR A 199 -16.78 -20.86 2.07
CA TYR A 199 -17.04 -19.56 1.46
C TYR A 199 -16.45 -19.47 0.05
N ASP A 200 -17.31 -19.18 -0.93
CA ASP A 200 -16.91 -18.87 -2.30
C ASP A 200 -16.82 -17.34 -2.49
N PRO A 201 -15.62 -16.77 -2.70
CA PRO A 201 -15.46 -15.34 -2.95
C PRO A 201 -16.07 -14.87 -4.28
N GLU A 202 -16.43 -15.77 -5.22
CA GLU A 202 -17.18 -15.41 -6.43
C GLU A 202 -18.66 -15.13 -6.15
N ASP A 203 -19.20 -15.66 -5.05
CA ASP A 203 -20.60 -15.47 -4.61
C ASP A 203 -20.80 -14.23 -3.71
N ASP A 204 -19.73 -13.48 -3.39
CA ASP A 204 -19.74 -12.30 -2.51
C ASP A 204 -20.71 -11.21 -2.99
N GLY A 205 -20.83 -11.00 -4.31
CA GLY A 205 -21.69 -9.96 -4.88
C GLY A 205 -21.39 -8.52 -4.40
N GLY A 206 -20.35 -8.32 -3.58
CA GLY A 206 -20.01 -7.07 -2.92
C GLY A 206 -20.55 -6.92 -1.49
N PHE A 207 -21.35 -7.86 -1.00
CA PHE A 207 -22.05 -7.78 0.30
C PHE A 207 -21.30 -8.49 1.44
N GLY A 208 -20.15 -9.11 1.17
CA GLY A 208 -19.37 -9.88 2.13
C GLY A 208 -19.85 -11.32 2.29
N CYS A 209 -19.30 -12.04 3.27
CA CYS A 209 -19.64 -13.43 3.55
C CYS A 209 -20.90 -13.61 4.42
N GLY A 210 -21.59 -12.52 4.78
CA GLY A 210 -22.74 -12.54 5.70
C GLY A 210 -22.43 -12.95 7.15
N CYS A 211 -21.18 -13.35 7.46
CA CYS A 211 -20.76 -13.64 8.82
C CYS A 211 -20.50 -12.34 9.56
N TYR A 212 -20.84 -12.32 10.85
CA TYR A 212 -20.67 -11.15 11.71
C TYR A 212 -20.35 -11.57 13.14
N VAL A 213 -19.83 -10.64 13.92
CA VAL A 213 -19.45 -10.82 15.33
C VAL A 213 -20.30 -9.90 16.18
N THR A 214 -21.03 -10.50 17.11
CA THR A 214 -21.79 -9.79 18.14
C THR A 214 -20.92 -9.63 19.37
N ILE A 215 -20.82 -8.40 19.89
CA ILE A 215 -19.92 -8.01 20.98
C ILE A 215 -20.74 -7.25 22.02
N LEU A 216 -20.71 -7.70 23.27
CA LEU A 216 -21.41 -7.05 24.38
C LEU A 216 -20.47 -6.10 25.13
N GLY A 217 -20.77 -4.79 25.16
CA GLY A 217 -20.00 -3.78 25.89
C GLY A 217 -20.92 -2.87 26.72
N ASP A 218 -20.67 -2.75 28.03
CA ASP A 218 -21.39 -1.86 28.97
C ASP A 218 -22.93 -1.76 28.80
N GLY A 219 -23.57 -2.89 28.50
CA GLY A 219 -25.03 -3.00 28.33
C GLY A 219 -25.55 -2.65 26.95
N GLU A 220 -24.66 -2.36 26.00
CA GLU A 220 -24.93 -2.23 24.56
C GLU A 220 -24.42 -3.46 23.80
N GLU A 221 -25.11 -3.81 22.72
CA GLU A 221 -24.70 -4.87 21.81
C GLU A 221 -24.20 -4.24 20.50
N TYR A 222 -23.02 -4.67 20.06
CA TYR A 222 -22.38 -4.21 18.84
C TYR A 222 -22.27 -5.35 17.85
N ASN A 223 -22.57 -5.08 16.60
CA ASN A 223 -22.47 -6.05 15.52
C ASN A 223 -21.41 -5.59 14.51
N PHE A 224 -20.31 -6.32 14.46
CA PHE A 224 -19.19 -6.12 13.55
C PHE A 224 -19.34 -7.05 12.34
N GLY A 225 -19.21 -6.52 11.14
CA GLY A 225 -19.25 -7.32 9.93
C GLY A 225 -18.72 -6.58 8.72
N ARG A 226 -18.84 -7.23 7.56
CA ARG A 226 -18.57 -6.60 6.27
C ARG A 226 -19.86 -6.55 5.46
N GLY A 227 -20.26 -5.35 5.03
CA GLY A 227 -21.39 -5.12 4.13
C GLY A 227 -21.02 -4.04 3.10
N ASP A 228 -21.69 -3.99 1.94
CA ASP A 228 -21.48 -2.98 0.89
C ASP A 228 -20.00 -2.63 0.60
N SER A 229 -19.15 -3.65 0.60
CA SER A 229 -17.70 -3.55 0.41
C SER A 229 -16.88 -2.86 1.51
N GLU A 230 -17.44 -2.62 2.68
CA GLU A 230 -16.79 -1.97 3.82
C GLU A 230 -16.90 -2.78 5.11
N TRP A 231 -15.92 -2.63 5.99
CA TRP A 231 -16.00 -3.13 7.36
C TRP A 231 -16.74 -2.11 8.22
N SER A 232 -17.74 -2.57 8.96
CA SER A 232 -18.57 -1.69 9.78
C SER A 232 -18.88 -2.27 11.15
N LEU A 233 -19.21 -1.37 12.06
CA LEU A 233 -19.72 -1.66 13.39
C LEU A 233 -21.03 -0.90 13.57
N HIS A 234 -22.09 -1.56 14.01
CA HIS A 234 -23.34 -0.90 14.38
C HIS A 234 -23.77 -1.32 15.78
N LYS A 235 -24.49 -0.42 16.45
CA LYS A 235 -25.11 -0.68 17.75
C LYS A 235 -26.49 -1.24 17.55
N GLU A 236 -26.88 -2.20 18.39
CA GLU A 236 -28.24 -2.74 18.35
C GLU A 236 -29.28 -1.65 18.64
N SER A 237 -28.95 -0.71 19.54
CA SER A 237 -29.82 0.42 19.88
C SER A 237 -30.07 1.42 18.74
N ASP A 238 -29.23 1.44 17.71
CA ASP A 238 -29.44 2.27 16.51
C ASP A 238 -30.40 1.61 15.50
N GLY A 239 -30.76 0.35 15.73
CA GLY A 239 -31.74 -0.39 14.93
C GLY A 239 -33.17 0.11 15.18
N HIS A 240 -33.97 0.11 14.12
CA HIS A 240 -35.41 0.31 14.24
C HIS A 240 -36.16 -0.81 13.52
N GLU A 241 -37.22 -1.30 14.15
CA GLU A 241 -38.06 -2.35 13.58
C GLU A 241 -38.95 -1.79 12.46
N LEU A 242 -38.94 -2.49 11.33
CA LEU A 242 -39.88 -2.29 10.25
C LEU A 242 -41.22 -3.01 10.53
N PRO A 243 -42.30 -2.62 9.82
CA PRO A 243 -43.62 -3.24 10.00
C PRO A 243 -43.67 -4.76 9.75
N ASP A 244 -42.68 -5.33 9.06
CA ASP A 244 -42.55 -6.76 8.81
C ASP A 244 -41.79 -7.52 9.91
N GLY A 245 -41.33 -6.80 10.94
CA GLY A 245 -40.56 -7.35 12.07
C GLY A 245 -39.06 -7.49 11.79
N SER A 246 -38.55 -7.00 10.66
CA SER A 246 -37.11 -6.89 10.41
C SER A 246 -36.53 -5.64 11.08
N THR A 247 -35.29 -5.70 11.55
CA THR A 247 -34.58 -4.52 12.07
C THR A 247 -33.72 -3.93 10.96
N VAL A 248 -33.79 -2.61 10.79
CA VAL A 248 -32.92 -1.87 9.86
C VAL A 248 -32.04 -0.91 10.65
N PHE A 249 -30.78 -0.85 10.23
CA PHE A 249 -29.75 0.02 10.80
C PHE A 249 -29.43 1.12 9.79
N ASP A 250 -29.80 2.35 10.11
CA ASP A 250 -29.49 3.53 9.27
C ASP A 250 -28.18 4.21 9.68
N ARG A 251 -27.54 3.69 10.74
CA ARG A 251 -26.30 4.21 11.31
C ARG A 251 -25.31 3.08 11.54
N TRP A 252 -24.09 3.31 11.09
CA TRP A 252 -22.96 2.43 11.30
C TRP A 252 -21.66 3.25 11.27
N GLU A 253 -20.65 2.74 11.95
CA GLU A 253 -19.29 3.26 11.92
C GLU A 253 -18.49 2.48 10.88
N THR A 254 -17.99 3.15 9.83
CA THR A 254 -17.08 2.54 8.86
C THR A 254 -15.67 2.45 9.45
N LEU A 255 -15.11 1.25 9.51
CA LEU A 255 -13.85 0.94 10.18
C LEU A 255 -12.64 1.12 9.26
N GLY A 256 -12.41 2.35 8.77
CA GLY A 256 -11.14 2.85 8.24
C GLY A 256 -10.45 2.11 7.07
N THR A 257 -10.99 0.98 6.60
CA THR A 257 -10.49 0.17 5.49
C THR A 257 -11.63 -0.56 4.80
N SER A 258 -11.55 -0.69 3.48
CA SER A 258 -12.48 -1.47 2.64
C SER A 258 -11.88 -2.81 2.20
N LEU A 259 -10.62 -3.07 2.54
CA LEU A 259 -9.91 -4.27 2.12
C LEU A 259 -10.56 -5.51 2.75
N LYS A 260 -11.12 -6.41 1.94
CA LYS A 260 -11.75 -7.66 2.41
C LYS A 260 -10.81 -8.59 3.20
N THR A 261 -9.51 -8.44 3.02
CA THR A 261 -8.45 -9.16 3.74
C THR A 261 -7.66 -8.20 4.64
N ALA A 262 -8.33 -7.20 5.22
CA ALA A 262 -7.70 -6.27 6.16
C ALA A 262 -7.05 -7.03 7.33
N HIS A 263 -6.05 -6.42 7.97
CA HIS A 263 -5.36 -7.07 9.07
C HIS A 263 -6.32 -7.27 10.26
N PRO A 264 -6.54 -8.50 10.77
CA PRO A 264 -7.50 -8.75 11.85
C PRO A 264 -7.26 -7.87 13.08
N GLN A 265 -6.00 -7.66 13.47
CA GLN A 265 -5.69 -6.77 14.59
C GLN A 265 -6.03 -5.29 14.31
N GLN A 266 -5.93 -4.82 13.04
CA GLN A 266 -6.35 -3.46 12.68
C GLN A 266 -7.84 -3.25 12.96
N LEU A 267 -8.65 -4.25 12.56
CA LEU A 267 -10.10 -4.22 12.74
C LEU A 267 -10.48 -4.40 14.21
N ALA A 268 -9.84 -5.32 14.93
CA ALA A 268 -10.04 -5.50 16.37
C ALA A 268 -9.72 -4.22 17.15
N ASP A 269 -8.57 -3.58 16.88
CA ASP A 269 -8.19 -2.30 17.52
C ASP A 269 -9.19 -1.18 17.21
N ALA A 270 -9.75 -1.15 15.99
CA ALA A 270 -10.75 -0.17 15.59
C ALA A 270 -12.08 -0.39 16.33
N VAL A 271 -12.54 -1.65 16.41
CA VAL A 271 -13.76 -2.04 17.15
C VAL A 271 -13.63 -1.68 18.62
N LEU A 272 -12.54 -2.10 19.27
CA LEU A 272 -12.32 -1.83 20.70
C LEU A 272 -12.25 -0.34 21.00
N ARG A 273 -11.68 0.46 20.09
CA ARG A 273 -11.65 1.93 20.23
C ARG A 273 -13.03 2.54 20.21
N VAL A 274 -13.92 2.08 19.32
CA VAL A 274 -15.31 2.58 19.27
C VAL A 274 -16.05 2.22 20.56
N ILE A 275 -15.98 0.95 20.97
CA ILE A 275 -16.64 0.48 22.20
C ILE A 275 -16.13 1.26 23.43
N THR A 276 -14.81 1.46 23.55
CA THR A 276 -14.23 2.20 24.68
C THR A 276 -14.68 3.66 24.69
N ALA A 277 -14.71 4.32 23.53
CA ALA A 277 -15.11 5.73 23.42
C ALA A 277 -16.59 5.97 23.76
N ASP A 278 -17.44 4.95 23.65
CA ASP A 278 -18.84 5.02 24.05
C ASP A 278 -19.06 4.85 25.57
N CYS A 279 -18.07 4.28 26.28
CA CYS A 279 -18.14 4.06 27.72
C CYS A 279 -17.70 5.29 28.54
N ASP A 280 -17.00 6.24 27.91
CA ASP A 280 -16.50 7.50 28.52
C ASP A 280 -17.51 8.66 28.41
#